data_AF-A0A8T4ET25-F1
#
_entry.id   AF-A0A8T4ET25-F1
#
_cell.length_a   1.000
_cell.length_b   1.000
_cell.length_c   1.000
_cell.angle_alpha   90.00
_cell.angle_beta   90.00
_cell.angle_gamma   90.00
#
_symmetry.space_group_name_H-M   'P 1'
#
loop_
_entity.id
_entity.type
_entity.pdbx_description
1 polymer ?
#
loop_
_entity_poly.entity_id
_entity_poly.type
_entity_poly.pdbx_seq_one_letter_code
_entity_poly.pdbx_strand_id
1 'polypeptide(L)'
;MDEEEFEELMRRQRMALRAVANESETDSKIKLMDIINNLVTDRNKKVHKEAVLIEAQLEGMSESEVERVLIMLKEDHMIMEPEPGFIKRA
;
A
#
# COMPACT_ATOMS: atom_id res chain seq x y z
N MET A 1 -15.25 -8.41 36.95
CA MET A 1 -14.10 -8.54 36.05
C MET A 1 -13.03 -9.24 36.82
N ASP A 2 -12.92 -10.54 36.56
CA ASP A 2 -11.78 -11.32 36.97
C ASP A 2 -10.60 -11.06 36.00
N GLU A 3 -9.42 -11.51 36.40
CA GLU A 3 -8.18 -11.31 35.66
C GLU A 3 -8.23 -12.01 34.28
N GLU A 4 -8.96 -13.13 34.20
CA GLU A 4 -9.13 -13.93 32.99
C GLU A 4 -10.03 -13.23 31.94
N GLU A 5 -11.15 -12.61 32.36
CA GLU A 5 -11.98 -11.77 31.50
C GLU A 5 -11.21 -10.55 30.96
N PHE A 6 -10.34 -9.94 31.78
CA PHE A 6 -9.52 -8.81 31.36
C PHE A 6 -8.47 -9.22 30.33
N GLU A 7 -7.76 -10.33 30.55
CA GLU A 7 -6.78 -10.85 29.60
C GLU A 7 -7.42 -11.23 28.26
N GLU A 8 -8.60 -11.86 28.29
CA GLU A 8 -9.33 -12.20 27.08
C GLU A 8 -9.76 -10.93 26.31
N LEU A 9 -10.25 -9.91 27.01
CA LEU A 9 -10.64 -8.64 26.41
C LEU A 9 -9.43 -7.95 25.75
N MET A 10 -8.28 -7.92 26.42
CA MET A 10 -7.04 -7.38 25.85
C MET A 10 -6.55 -8.18 24.65
N ARG A 11 -6.71 -9.51 24.64
CA ARG A 11 -6.40 -10.36 23.47
C ARG A 11 -7.29 -9.99 22.27
N ARG A 12 -8.59 -9.82 22.48
CA ARG A 12 -9.55 -9.42 21.42
C ARG A 12 -9.23 -8.02 20.88
N GLN A 13 -8.90 -7.08 21.76
CA GLN A 13 -8.48 -5.72 21.34
C GLN A 13 -7.23 -5.77 20.45
N ARG A 14 -6.21 -6.53 20.83
CA ARG A 14 -4.99 -6.70 20.00
C ARG A 14 -5.28 -7.32 18.64
N MET A 15 -6.18 -8.30 18.57
CA MET A 15 -6.60 -8.91 17.30
C MET A 15 -7.34 -7.90 16.42
N ALA A 16 -8.26 -7.11 16.98
CA ALA A 16 -8.97 -6.07 16.25
C ALA A 16 -8.02 -4.98 15.72
N LEU A 17 -7.07 -4.53 16.52
CA LEU A 17 -6.07 -3.55 16.09
C LEU A 17 -5.22 -4.06 14.92
N ARG A 18 -4.85 -5.35 14.92
CA ARG A 18 -4.16 -5.97 13.79
C ARG A 18 -5.04 -6.03 12.54
N ALA A 19 -6.31 -6.38 12.69
CA ALA A 19 -7.24 -6.43 11.56
C ALA A 19 -7.39 -5.04 10.91
N VAL A 20 -7.57 -3.99 11.72
CA VAL A 20 -7.68 -2.60 11.23
C VAL A 20 -6.40 -2.15 10.54
N ALA A 21 -5.23 -2.51 11.09
CA ALA A 21 -3.95 -2.18 10.46
C ALA A 21 -3.80 -2.86 9.08
N ASN A 22 -4.17 -4.14 8.98
CA ASN A 22 -4.13 -4.87 7.71
C ASN A 22 -5.12 -4.32 6.67
N GLU A 23 -6.31 -3.90 7.12
CA GLU A 23 -7.31 -3.26 6.27
C GLU A 23 -6.78 -1.94 5.71
N SER A 24 -6.24 -1.07 6.58
CA SER A 24 -5.63 0.19 6.17
C SER A 24 -4.47 -0.01 5.18
N GLU A 25 -3.65 -1.04 5.35
CA GLU A 25 -2.57 -1.35 4.40
C GLU A 25 -3.13 -1.78 3.04
N THR A 26 -4.18 -2.60 3.06
CA THR A 26 -4.85 -3.08 1.84
C THR A 26 -5.47 -1.91 1.06
N ASP A 27 -6.12 -0.98 1.75
CA ASP A 27 -6.71 0.20 1.13
C ASP A 27 -5.65 1.09 0.47
N SER A 28 -4.53 1.34 1.16
CA SER A 28 -3.42 2.11 0.57
C SER A 28 -2.83 1.40 -0.66
N LYS A 29 -2.73 0.06 -0.65
CA LYS A 29 -2.31 -0.73 -1.83
C LYS A 29 -3.28 -0.59 -3.00
N ILE A 30 -4.59 -0.71 -2.75
CA ILE A 30 -5.63 -0.54 -3.77
C ILE A 30 -5.54 0.85 -4.39
N LYS A 31 -5.52 1.89 -3.55
CA LYS A 31 -5.45 3.27 -4.00
C LYS A 31 -4.22 3.54 -4.87
N LEU A 32 -3.04 3.10 -4.42
CA LEU A 32 -1.82 3.31 -5.20
C LEU A 32 -1.82 2.52 -6.52
N MET A 33 -2.39 1.32 -6.53
CA MET A 33 -2.55 0.54 -7.76
C MET A 33 -3.49 1.23 -8.75
N ASP A 34 -4.57 1.85 -8.29
CA ASP A 34 -5.48 2.61 -9.15
C ASP A 34 -4.77 3.80 -9.79
N ILE A 35 -3.96 4.53 -9.03
CA ILE A 35 -3.11 5.62 -9.55
C ILE A 35 -2.15 5.10 -10.62
N ILE A 36 -1.44 4.00 -10.34
CA ILE A 36 -0.53 3.38 -11.30
C ILE A 36 -1.28 2.94 -12.55
N ASN A 37 -2.49 2.38 -12.42
CA ASN A 37 -3.32 1.95 -13.54
C ASN A 37 -3.77 3.13 -14.41
N ASN A 38 -4.09 4.28 -13.80
CA ASN A 38 -4.47 5.49 -14.52
C ASN A 38 -3.29 6.10 -15.29
N LEU A 39 -2.07 6.03 -14.74
CA LEU A 39 -0.85 6.51 -15.40
C LEU A 39 -0.35 5.53 -16.48
N VAL A 40 -0.50 4.22 -16.24
CA VAL A 40 -0.05 3.15 -17.13
C VAL A 40 -1.14 2.80 -18.15
N THR A 41 -1.20 3.64 -19.19
CA THR A 41 -2.13 3.47 -20.34
C THR A 41 -2.04 2.13 -21.08
N ASP A 42 -0.92 1.40 -20.98
CA ASP A 42 -0.72 0.06 -21.58
C ASP A 42 0.09 -0.81 -20.60
N ARG A 43 -0.25 -2.09 -20.45
CA ARG A 43 0.44 -3.06 -19.56
C ARG A 43 1.94 -3.12 -19.80
N ASN A 44 2.39 -2.91 -21.04
CA ASN A 44 3.83 -2.94 -21.34
C ASN A 44 4.56 -1.63 -21.06
N LYS A 45 3.86 -0.55 -20.77
CA LYS A 45 4.44 0.77 -20.57
C LYS A 45 4.97 0.90 -19.14
N LYS A 46 6.18 1.44 -19.02
CA LYS A 46 6.75 1.89 -17.75
C LYS A 46 6.37 3.34 -17.49
N VAL A 47 6.20 3.70 -16.22
CA VAL A 47 5.96 5.07 -15.75
C VAL A 47 7.07 5.48 -14.80
N HIS A 48 7.37 6.77 -14.71
CA HIS A 48 8.35 7.26 -13.76
C HIS A 48 7.80 7.15 -12.33
N LYS A 49 8.63 6.72 -11.37
CA LYS A 49 8.28 6.70 -9.94
C LYS A 49 7.86 8.10 -9.47
N GLU A 50 8.55 9.14 -9.94
CA GLU A 50 8.20 10.54 -9.67
C GLU A 50 6.77 10.90 -10.09
N ALA A 51 6.30 10.42 -11.25
CA ALA A 51 4.94 10.68 -11.69
C ALA A 51 3.91 10.01 -10.78
N VAL A 52 4.21 8.79 -10.31
CA VAL A 52 3.37 8.06 -9.33
C VAL A 52 3.36 8.79 -7.98
N LEU A 53 4.52 9.27 -7.52
CA LEU A 53 4.64 10.03 -6.27
C LEU A 53 3.82 11.32 -6.30
N ILE A 54 3.94 12.11 -7.38
CA ILE A 54 3.21 13.36 -7.55
C ILE A 54 1.70 13.10 -7.54
N GLU A 55 1.23 12.13 -8.33
CA GLU A 55 -0.21 11.83 -8.41
C GLU A 55 -0.75 11.33 -7.06
N ALA A 56 0.00 10.47 -6.37
CA ALA A 56 -0.39 9.97 -5.05
C ALA A 56 -0.44 11.06 -3.97
N GLN A 57 0.48 12.02 -4.02
CA GLN A 57 0.43 13.19 -3.14
C GLN A 57 -0.78 14.08 -3.44
N LEU A 58 -1.13 14.26 -4.72
CA LEU A 58 -2.34 15.00 -5.12
C LEU A 58 -3.62 14.32 -4.63
N GLU A 59 -3.64 12.99 -4.58
CA GLU A 59 -4.73 12.21 -3.98
C GLU A 59 -4.69 12.14 -2.44
N GLY A 60 -3.73 12.80 -1.79
CA GLY A 60 -3.65 12.94 -0.34
C GLY A 60 -2.88 11.83 0.38
N MET A 61 -2.10 11.01 -0.34
CA MET A 61 -1.14 10.10 0.30
C MET A 61 0.12 10.85 0.70
N SER A 62 0.70 10.50 1.85
CA SER A 62 2.00 11.05 2.23
C SER A 62 3.14 10.37 1.46
N GLU A 63 4.24 11.07 1.23
CA GLU A 63 5.40 10.50 0.52
C GLU A 63 5.89 9.20 1.16
N SER A 64 6.05 9.19 2.49
CA SER A 64 6.49 8.00 3.24
C SER A 64 5.50 6.84 3.17
N GLU A 65 4.21 7.11 3.07
CA GLU A 65 3.19 6.10 2.80
C GLU A 65 3.34 5.52 1.39
N VAL A 66 3.48 6.36 0.38
CA VAL A 66 3.63 5.92 -1.01
C VAL A 66 4.87 5.04 -1.16
N GLU A 67 6.01 5.45 -0.61
CA GLU A 67 7.24 4.67 -0.68
C GLU A 67 7.11 3.31 -0.01
N ARG A 68 6.49 3.25 1.17
CA ARG A 68 6.22 2.00 1.87
C ARG A 68 5.32 1.08 1.03
N VAL A 69 4.23 1.61 0.48
CA VAL A 69 3.28 0.83 -0.33
C VAL A 69 3.91 0.37 -1.64
N LEU A 70 4.77 1.16 -2.27
CA LEU A 70 5.54 0.75 -3.45
C LEU A 70 6.44 -0.46 -3.17
N ILE A 71 7.07 -0.51 -1.99
CA ILE A 71 7.88 -1.68 -1.57
C ILE A 71 6.97 -2.90 -1.45
N MET A 72 5.86 -2.77 -0.72
CA MET A 72 4.92 -3.89 -0.53
C MET A 72 4.36 -4.40 -1.87
N LEU A 73 3.98 -3.51 -2.79
CA LEU A 73 3.48 -3.91 -4.12
C LEU A 73 4.54 -4.63 -4.97
N LYS A 74 5.84 -4.33 -4.77
CA LYS A 74 6.93 -5.08 -5.42
C LYS A 74 7.11 -6.46 -4.79
N GLU A 75 7.06 -6.54 -3.47
CA GLU A 75 7.13 -7.81 -2.72
C GLU A 75 5.95 -8.72 -3.07
N ASP A 76 4.76 -8.15 -3.26
CA ASP A 76 3.55 -8.86 -3.69
C ASP A 76 3.55 -9.18 -5.20
N HIS A 77 4.62 -8.85 -5.92
CA HIS A 77 4.76 -9.02 -7.38
C HIS A 77 3.64 -8.37 -8.21
N MET A 78 3.02 -7.30 -7.70
CA MET A 78 2.00 -6.53 -8.41
C MET A 78 2.63 -5.53 -9.39
N ILE A 79 3.81 -5.02 -9.03
CA ILE A 79 4.62 -4.11 -9.84
C ILE A 79 6.07 -4.56 -9.87
N MET A 80 6.81 -4.07 -10.86
CA MET A 80 8.24 -4.29 -11.02
C MET A 80 8.96 -2.98 -11.34
N GLU A 81 10.24 -2.90 -10.97
CA GLU A 81 11.13 -1.80 -11.34
C GLU A 81 12.13 -2.31 -12.39
N PRO A 82 11.82 -2.22 -13.69
CA PRO A 82 12.71 -2.72 -14.74
C PRO A 82 14.01 -1.90 -14.84
N GLU A 83 13.96 -0.63 -14.42
CA GLU A 83 15.04 0.33 -14.48
C GLU A 83 14.93 1.27 -13.27
N PRO A 84 16.03 1.77 -12.71
CA PRO A 84 15.98 2.70 -11.58
C PRO A 84 15.07 3.90 -11.85
N GLY A 85 14.10 4.12 -10.96
CA GLY A 85 13.16 5.23 -11.05
C GLY A 85 11.98 4.99 -12.00
N PHE A 86 11.80 3.79 -12.53
CA PHE A 86 10.66 3.40 -13.36
C PHE A 86 9.86 2.26 -12.76
N ILE A 87 8.55 2.35 -12.85
CA ILE A 87 7.62 1.32 -12.39
C ILE A 87 6.87 0.76 -13.59
N LYS A 88 6.70 -0.55 -13.64
CA LYS A 88 5.87 -1.27 -14.62
C LYS A 88 4.95 -2.24 -13.87
N ARG A 89 3.76 -2.49 -14.41
CA ARG A 89 2.87 -3.56 -13.91
C ARG A 89 3.46 -4.93 -14.24
N ALA A 90 3.29 -5.89 -13.33
CA ALA A 90 3.72 -7.27 -13.54
C ALA A 90 2.83 -8.04 -14.55
#